data_AF-A0A6C7N9T9-F1
#
_entry.id   AF-A0A6C7N9T9-F1
#
_cell.length_a   1.000
_cell.length_b   1.000
_cell.length_c   1.000
_cell.angle_alpha   90.00
_cell.angle_beta   90.00
_cell.angle_gamma   90.00
#
_symmetry.space_group_name_H-M   'P 1'
#
loop_
_entity.id
_entity.type
_entity.pdbx_description
1 polymer ?
#
loop_
_entity_poly.entity_id
_entity_poly.type
_entity_poly.pdbx_seq_one_letter_code
_entity_poly.pdbx_strand_id
1 'polypeptide(L)'
;VKISKEVDKNIIPKYYQEKNLEVEDYFLITDLRELVRENFTLIRDKFLANFTTENNHTYAIYGNNYSYPLVVKQKEEINYFYDEINKYYLSVYKNQEYLKMQENFIQFIFGKKFFYMLHPDSINNLILAELELQQNLENPLYDFTSIIVKYSKTIEYEIYDFAKKIFTKLIKQNSHLSSISYSIQGKEFNFKQFFINKPNLGTIKFLLKNREIQELLDRDVKGFINYEFNKTLDEFQTIRNHAVHAKSPTLEQTLKIRNLILGIENTSILKRVLEYKFKQKG
;
A
#
# COMPACT_ATOMS: atom_id res chain seq x y z
N VAL A 1 6.64 -0.12 25.70
CA VAL A 1 7.67 -0.06 24.63
C VAL A 1 8.32 1.29 24.73
N LYS A 2 9.66 1.37 24.81
CA LYS A 2 10.38 2.65 24.81
C LYS A 2 10.84 2.96 23.41
N ILE A 3 10.46 4.13 22.91
CA ILE A 3 10.95 4.65 21.63
C ILE A 3 12.20 5.47 21.95
N SER A 4 13.31 5.14 21.29
CA SER A 4 14.58 5.86 21.47
C SER A 4 15.16 6.18 20.11
N LYS A 5 15.72 7.39 19.97
CA LYS A 5 16.48 7.79 18.79
C LYS A 5 17.91 7.25 18.80
N GLU A 6 18.41 6.90 19.99
CA GLU A 6 19.74 6.35 20.19
C GLU A 6 19.62 5.01 20.93
N VAL A 7 20.27 3.98 20.39
CA VAL A 7 20.36 2.64 20.99
C VAL A 7 21.80 2.15 20.91
N ASP A 8 22.20 1.29 21.85
CA ASP A 8 23.51 0.66 21.85
C ASP A 8 23.79 0.00 20.50
N LYS A 9 24.92 0.38 19.88
CA LYS A 9 25.37 -0.12 18.57
C LYS A 9 25.53 -1.63 18.54
N ASN A 10 25.73 -2.27 19.69
CA ASN A 10 25.88 -3.72 19.81
C ASN A 10 24.57 -4.49 19.59
N ILE A 11 23.41 -3.84 19.74
CA ILE A 11 22.08 -4.45 19.59
C ILE A 11 21.57 -4.29 18.14
N ILE A 12 22.16 -3.36 17.38
CA ILE A 12 21.77 -3.06 16.00
C ILE A 12 22.33 -4.15 15.06
N PRO A 13 21.51 -4.74 14.16
CA PRO A 13 22.00 -5.69 13.18
C PRO A 13 23.12 -5.08 12.31
N LYS A 14 24.21 -5.83 12.11
CA LYS A 14 25.43 -5.34 11.41
C LYS A 14 25.14 -4.70 10.04
N TYR A 15 24.16 -5.22 9.31
CA TYR A 15 23.81 -4.70 7.98
C TYR A 15 23.30 -3.25 7.98
N TYR A 16 22.75 -2.74 9.09
CA TYR A 16 22.37 -1.32 9.20
C TYR A 16 23.60 -0.42 9.20
N GLN A 17 24.67 -0.85 9.88
CA GLN A 17 25.95 -0.13 9.93
C GLN A 17 26.68 -0.23 8.58
N GLU A 18 26.71 -1.43 7.98
CA GLU A 18 27.37 -1.67 6.69
C GLU A 18 26.74 -0.88 5.53
N LYS A 19 25.41 -0.69 5.58
CA LYS A 19 24.65 0.00 4.52
C LYS A 19 24.32 1.46 4.83
N ASN A 20 24.79 1.98 5.97
CA ASN A 20 24.54 3.34 6.43
C ASN A 20 23.05 3.73 6.35
N LEU A 21 22.17 2.84 6.81
CA LEU A 21 20.72 3.05 6.77
C LEU A 21 20.29 3.93 7.94
N GLU A 22 19.66 5.05 7.65
CA GLU A 22 19.07 5.92 8.67
C GLU A 22 17.82 5.26 9.27
N VAL A 23 17.80 5.12 10.59
CA VAL A 23 16.66 4.61 11.35
C VAL A 23 16.03 5.79 12.05
N GLU A 24 14.76 6.06 11.75
CA GLU A 24 14.03 7.19 12.35
C GLU A 24 13.80 6.98 13.85
N ASP A 25 13.45 5.76 14.26
CA ASP A 25 13.17 5.38 15.64
C ASP A 25 13.52 3.91 15.91
N TYR A 26 14.10 3.63 17.09
CA TYR A 26 14.31 2.28 17.59
C TYR A 26 13.25 1.89 18.63
N PHE A 27 12.70 0.67 18.48
CA PHE A 27 11.76 0.09 19.42
C PHE A 27 12.48 -0.82 20.40
N LEU A 28 12.71 -0.31 21.62
CA LEU A 28 13.31 -1.09 22.68
C LEU A 28 12.20 -1.71 23.54
N ILE A 29 12.10 -3.04 23.51
CA ILE A 29 11.23 -3.82 24.38
C ILE A 29 12.11 -4.35 25.52
N THR A 30 12.17 -3.60 26.61
CA THR A 30 12.92 -3.97 27.82
C THR A 30 12.16 -4.95 28.71
N ASP A 31 10.84 -5.02 28.52
CA ASP A 31 9.94 -5.90 29.27
C ASP A 31 8.92 -6.51 28.29
N LEU A 32 8.82 -7.84 28.27
CA LEU A 32 7.88 -8.57 27.41
C LEU A 32 6.42 -8.26 27.75
N ARG A 33 6.12 -7.78 28.97
CA ARG A 33 4.78 -7.29 29.36
C ARG A 33 4.36 -6.03 28.58
N GLU A 34 5.30 -5.32 27.99
CA GLU A 34 5.03 -4.15 27.15
C GLU A 34 4.57 -4.51 25.72
N LEU A 35 4.61 -5.80 25.33
CA LEU A 35 4.08 -6.26 24.04
C LEU A 35 2.57 -6.07 23.94
N VAL A 36 1.84 -6.27 25.03
CA VAL A 36 0.40 -6.01 25.14
C VAL A 36 0.12 -5.46 26.52
N ARG A 37 -0.26 -4.17 26.60
CA ARG A 37 -0.54 -3.53 27.89
C ARG A 37 -1.68 -4.25 28.60
N GLU A 38 -1.41 -4.64 29.85
CA GLU A 38 -2.37 -5.18 30.83
C GLU A 38 -3.13 -6.46 30.41
N ASN A 39 -2.73 -7.14 29.32
CA ASN A 39 -3.38 -8.39 28.90
C ASN A 39 -2.40 -9.57 28.98
N PHE A 40 -2.19 -10.04 30.22
CA PHE A 40 -1.27 -11.13 30.54
C PHE A 40 -1.61 -12.44 29.83
N THR A 41 -2.90 -12.80 29.77
CA THR A 41 -3.37 -14.03 29.12
C THR A 41 -3.00 -14.04 27.65
N LEU A 42 -3.19 -12.91 26.96
CA LEU A 42 -2.88 -12.79 25.54
C LEU A 42 -1.36 -12.82 25.28
N ILE A 43 -0.55 -12.23 26.16
CA ILE A 43 0.92 -12.33 26.09
C ILE A 43 1.38 -13.78 26.25
N ARG A 44 0.89 -14.49 27.28
CA ARG A 44 1.25 -15.89 27.56
C ARG A 44 0.83 -16.82 26.42
N ASP A 45 -0.43 -16.78 26.04
CA ASP A 45 -1.05 -17.80 25.18
C ASP A 45 -0.76 -17.58 23.70
N LYS A 46 -0.56 -16.33 23.27
CA LYS A 46 -0.42 -16.00 21.85
C LYS A 46 0.99 -15.61 21.43
N PHE A 47 1.70 -14.84 22.27
CA PHE A 47 3.02 -14.33 21.93
C PHE A 47 4.13 -15.22 22.47
N LEU A 48 4.13 -15.50 23.79
CA LEU A 48 5.17 -16.29 24.45
C LEU A 48 5.11 -17.78 24.14
N ALA A 49 3.91 -18.30 23.83
CA ALA A 49 3.73 -19.69 23.40
C ALA A 49 4.58 -20.05 22.17
N ASN A 50 4.90 -19.09 21.31
CA ASN A 50 5.70 -19.29 20.10
C ASN A 50 7.21 -19.09 20.31
N PHE A 51 7.67 -18.79 21.52
CA PHE A 51 9.08 -18.64 21.82
C PHE A 51 9.62 -19.85 22.60
N THR A 52 10.83 -20.26 22.25
CA THR A 52 11.57 -21.31 22.97
C THR A 52 12.82 -20.75 23.61
N THR A 53 13.17 -21.29 24.77
CA THR A 53 14.50 -21.14 25.35
C THR A 53 15.49 -22.06 24.64
N GLU A 54 16.79 -21.89 24.87
CA GLU A 54 17.84 -22.76 24.31
C GLU A 54 17.64 -24.25 24.65
N ASN A 55 16.91 -24.55 25.72
CA ASN A 55 16.59 -25.92 26.14
C ASN A 55 15.26 -26.44 25.54
N ASN A 56 14.71 -25.80 24.51
CA ASN A 56 13.41 -26.14 23.90
C ASN A 56 12.19 -26.07 24.83
N HIS A 57 12.28 -25.34 25.94
CA HIS A 57 11.12 -25.12 26.82
C HIS A 57 10.30 -23.94 26.34
N THR A 58 8.97 -24.01 26.51
CA THR A 58 8.06 -22.88 26.26
C THR A 58 8.27 -21.81 27.33
N TYR A 59 8.28 -20.54 26.93
CA TYR A 59 8.40 -19.40 27.86
C TYR A 59 7.25 -19.38 28.88
N ALA A 60 7.58 -19.20 30.16
CA ALA A 60 6.63 -18.91 31.24
C ALA A 60 7.09 -17.66 32.01
N ILE A 61 6.20 -16.68 32.21
CA ILE A 61 6.54 -15.37 32.81
C ILE A 61 6.85 -15.49 34.32
N TYR A 62 6.33 -16.53 34.99
CA TYR A 62 6.57 -16.74 36.41
C TYR A 62 7.01 -18.19 36.66
N GLY A 63 8.13 -18.34 37.38
CA GLY A 63 8.50 -19.64 37.93
C GLY A 63 9.98 -19.95 38.06
N ASN A 64 10.93 -19.08 37.66
CA ASN A 64 12.35 -19.36 37.92
C ASN A 64 13.22 -18.10 38.03
N ASN A 65 14.11 -18.10 39.02
CA ASN A 65 15.08 -17.05 39.38
C ASN A 65 16.30 -17.01 38.42
N TYR A 66 16.11 -17.14 37.11
CA TYR A 66 17.23 -17.15 36.18
C TYR A 66 17.36 -15.83 35.41
N SER A 67 18.48 -15.13 35.64
CA SER A 67 19.02 -14.16 34.69
C SER A 67 19.86 -14.92 33.66
N TYR A 68 19.29 -15.20 32.49
CA TYR A 68 20.04 -15.65 31.31
C TYR A 68 20.06 -14.53 30.26
N PRO A 69 21.11 -14.41 29.44
CA PRO A 69 21.00 -13.64 28.21
C PRO A 69 19.90 -14.29 27.34
N LEU A 70 18.79 -13.58 27.14
CA LEU A 70 17.61 -14.09 26.44
C LEU A 70 17.89 -14.19 24.93
N VAL A 71 18.37 -15.33 24.46
CA VAL A 71 18.36 -15.66 23.04
C VAL A 71 16.98 -16.20 22.69
N VAL A 72 16.13 -15.34 22.13
CA VAL A 72 14.75 -15.67 21.77
C VAL A 72 14.73 -16.27 20.36
N LYS A 73 14.29 -17.53 20.22
CA LYS A 73 14.04 -18.18 18.92
C LYS A 73 12.55 -18.50 18.76
N GLN A 74 12.01 -18.22 17.58
CA GLN A 74 10.63 -18.58 17.23
C GLN A 74 10.53 -20.10 17.03
N LYS A 75 9.43 -20.72 17.48
CA LYS A 75 9.11 -22.14 17.25
C LYS A 75 8.84 -22.44 15.79
N GLU A 76 8.11 -21.54 15.15
CA GLU A 76 7.88 -21.53 13.71
C GLU A 76 8.40 -20.18 13.20
N GLU A 77 9.28 -20.20 12.22
CA GLU A 77 9.85 -18.96 11.67
C GLU A 77 8.77 -18.22 10.88
N ILE A 78 8.17 -17.21 11.52
CA ILE A 78 7.16 -16.34 10.90
C ILE A 78 7.84 -15.03 10.58
N ASN A 79 7.99 -14.77 9.29
CA ASN A 79 8.51 -13.50 8.83
C ASN A 79 7.40 -12.44 8.77
N TYR A 80 7.15 -11.78 9.90
CA TYR A 80 6.11 -10.76 10.05
C TYR A 80 6.26 -9.54 9.10
N PHE A 81 7.43 -9.35 8.49
CA PHE A 81 7.70 -8.27 7.53
C PHE A 81 7.56 -8.69 6.06
N TYR A 82 7.79 -9.97 5.75
CA TYR A 82 7.76 -10.49 4.38
C TYR A 82 6.54 -11.39 4.08
N ASP A 83 5.62 -11.56 5.03
CA ASP A 83 4.35 -12.25 4.80
C ASP A 83 3.49 -11.48 3.78
N GLU A 84 3.41 -12.01 2.55
CA GLU A 84 2.61 -11.46 1.45
C GLU A 84 1.11 -11.46 1.75
N ILE A 85 0.65 -12.32 2.66
CA ILE A 85 -0.77 -12.57 2.93
C ILE A 85 -1.29 -11.72 4.09
N ASN A 86 -0.47 -11.39 5.09
CA ASN A 86 -0.98 -10.75 6.32
C ASN A 86 -0.38 -9.38 6.69
N LYS A 87 0.72 -8.93 6.04
CA LYS A 87 1.38 -7.60 6.22
C LYS A 87 1.06 -6.88 7.55
N TYR A 88 1.36 -7.53 8.67
CA TYR A 88 0.95 -7.10 10.01
C TYR A 88 1.48 -5.71 10.41
N TYR A 89 2.62 -5.30 9.83
CA TYR A 89 3.26 -4.02 10.10
C TYR A 89 2.40 -2.80 9.71
N LEU A 90 1.44 -2.95 8.79
CA LEU A 90 0.58 -1.84 8.35
C LEU A 90 -0.38 -1.36 9.46
N SER A 91 -0.62 -2.20 10.46
CA SER A 91 -1.67 -2.00 11.47
C SER A 91 -1.14 -1.57 12.84
N VAL A 92 0.18 -1.52 13.05
CA VAL A 92 0.81 -1.39 14.39
C VAL A 92 0.51 -0.07 15.11
N TYR A 93 0.37 1.05 14.38
CA TYR A 93 0.10 2.38 14.96
C TYR A 93 -1.30 2.91 14.64
N LYS A 94 -2.24 2.02 14.33
CA LYS A 94 -3.58 2.41 13.86
C LYS A 94 -4.61 2.28 14.97
N ASN A 95 -5.53 3.24 15.03
CA ASN A 95 -6.63 3.22 16.00
C ASN A 95 -7.69 2.17 15.61
N GLN A 96 -8.61 1.88 16.52
CA GLN A 96 -9.64 0.84 16.31
C GLN A 96 -10.56 1.16 15.12
N GLU A 97 -10.90 2.42 14.90
CA GLU A 97 -11.73 2.84 13.75
C GLU A 97 -11.06 2.52 12.42
N TYR A 98 -9.76 2.83 12.31
CA TYR A 98 -8.95 2.49 11.14
C TYR A 98 -8.90 0.98 10.93
N LEU A 99 -8.64 0.19 11.98
CA LEU A 99 -8.57 -1.27 11.87
C LEU A 99 -9.91 -1.88 11.45
N LYS A 100 -11.03 -1.38 11.99
CA LYS A 100 -12.37 -1.82 11.59
C LYS A 100 -12.65 -1.47 10.12
N MET A 101 -12.26 -0.28 9.68
CA MET A 101 -12.41 0.12 8.27
C MET A 101 -11.53 -0.74 7.35
N GLN A 102 -10.30 -1.06 7.78
CA GLN A 102 -9.41 -1.98 7.08
C GLN A 102 -10.07 -3.36 6.90
N GLU A 103 -10.66 -3.91 7.97
CA GLU A 103 -11.39 -5.18 7.92
C GLU A 103 -12.59 -5.10 6.96
N ASN A 104 -13.35 -4.01 6.97
CA ASN A 104 -14.46 -3.81 6.03
C ASN A 104 -13.98 -3.84 4.57
N PHE A 105 -12.88 -3.15 4.26
CA PHE A 105 -12.30 -3.20 2.92
C PHE A 105 -11.87 -4.60 2.52
N ILE A 106 -11.26 -5.35 3.44
CA ILE A 106 -10.85 -6.73 3.20
C ILE A 106 -12.06 -7.64 2.98
N GLN A 107 -13.12 -7.51 3.78
CA GLN A 107 -14.27 -8.41 3.74
C GLN A 107 -15.20 -8.13 2.56
N PHE A 108 -15.54 -6.86 2.32
CA PHE A 108 -16.63 -6.50 1.40
C PHE A 108 -16.15 -5.99 0.05
N ILE A 109 -14.92 -5.47 -0.02
CA ILE A 109 -14.41 -4.85 -1.24
C ILE A 109 -13.33 -5.74 -1.84
N PHE A 110 -12.12 -5.73 -1.34
CA PHE A 110 -10.97 -6.28 -2.07
C PHE A 110 -10.74 -7.77 -1.87
N GLY A 111 -11.14 -8.34 -0.73
CA GLY A 111 -10.56 -9.60 -0.29
C GLY A 111 -9.12 -9.41 0.19
N LYS A 112 -8.64 -10.33 1.02
CA LYS A 112 -7.32 -10.25 1.66
C LYS A 112 -6.17 -10.13 0.64
N LYS A 113 -6.24 -10.93 -0.43
CA LYS A 113 -5.23 -10.99 -1.49
C LYS A 113 -5.06 -9.65 -2.19
N PHE A 114 -6.13 -9.08 -2.75
CA PHE A 114 -6.01 -7.80 -3.48
C PHE A 114 -5.75 -6.63 -2.54
N PHE A 115 -6.27 -6.66 -1.32
CA PHE A 115 -6.05 -5.59 -0.35
C PHE A 115 -4.56 -5.41 -0.04
N TYR A 116 -3.85 -6.48 0.29
CA TYR A 116 -2.42 -6.39 0.60
C TYR A 116 -1.52 -6.24 -0.64
N MET A 117 -2.07 -6.36 -1.85
CA MET A 117 -1.39 -6.03 -3.11
C MET A 117 -1.40 -4.53 -3.44
N LEU A 118 -2.24 -3.74 -2.79
CA LEU A 118 -2.23 -2.28 -2.89
C LEU A 118 -0.93 -1.71 -2.29
N HIS A 119 -0.55 -0.53 -2.78
CA HIS A 119 0.51 0.27 -2.19
C HIS A 119 0.12 0.66 -0.74
N PRO A 120 1.06 0.63 0.23
CA PRO A 120 0.76 1.01 1.62
C PRO A 120 0.11 2.39 1.75
N ASP A 121 0.56 3.38 0.99
CA ASP A 121 -0.04 4.71 0.98
C ASP A 121 -1.45 4.71 0.38
N SER A 122 -1.73 3.86 -0.61
CA SER A 122 -3.07 3.71 -1.16
C SER A 122 -4.03 3.16 -0.10
N ILE A 123 -3.60 2.17 0.68
CA ILE A 123 -4.38 1.63 1.80
C ILE A 123 -4.69 2.73 2.82
N ASN A 124 -3.67 3.48 3.24
CA ASN A 124 -3.83 4.60 4.17
C ASN A 124 -4.82 5.64 3.62
N ASN A 125 -4.63 6.08 2.37
CA ASN A 125 -5.47 7.10 1.76
C ASN A 125 -6.93 6.64 1.63
N LEU A 126 -7.18 5.38 1.24
CA LEU A 126 -8.53 4.82 1.14
C LEU A 126 -9.24 4.79 2.49
N ILE A 127 -8.56 4.32 3.53
CA ILE A 127 -9.15 4.23 4.87
C ILE A 127 -9.44 5.61 5.44
N LEU A 128 -8.49 6.54 5.34
CA LEU A 128 -8.69 7.90 5.84
C LEU A 128 -9.79 8.64 5.05
N ALA A 129 -9.90 8.42 3.73
CA ALA A 129 -10.96 9.00 2.92
C ALA A 129 -12.36 8.51 3.35
N GLU A 130 -12.51 7.19 3.60
CA GLU A 130 -13.80 6.65 4.03
C GLU A 130 -14.18 7.06 5.45
N LEU A 131 -13.22 7.10 6.38
CA LEU A 131 -13.49 7.58 7.75
C LEU A 131 -13.94 9.04 7.74
N GLU A 132 -13.23 9.90 7.00
CA GLU A 132 -13.58 11.31 6.86
C GLU A 132 -14.95 11.50 6.20
N LEU A 133 -15.27 10.69 5.20
CA LEU A 133 -16.57 10.72 4.53
C LEU A 133 -17.68 10.37 5.51
N GLN A 134 -17.55 9.25 6.24
CA GLN A 134 -18.54 8.79 7.21
C GLN A 134 -18.81 9.81 8.30
N GLN A 135 -17.78 10.51 8.78
CA GLN A 135 -17.92 11.55 9.81
C GLN A 135 -18.68 12.80 9.31
N ASN A 136 -18.69 13.05 8.00
CA ASN A 136 -19.20 14.31 7.44
C ASN A 136 -20.37 14.12 6.45
N LEU A 137 -20.96 12.92 6.36
CA LEU A 137 -22.08 12.62 5.45
C LEU A 137 -23.28 13.56 5.65
N GLU A 138 -23.57 13.91 6.90
CA GLU A 138 -24.72 14.75 7.26
C GLU A 138 -24.41 16.24 7.27
N ASN A 139 -23.16 16.64 7.00
CA ASN A 139 -22.74 18.03 7.02
C ASN A 139 -22.81 18.65 5.60
N PRO A 140 -23.85 19.42 5.27
CA PRO A 140 -24.04 19.98 3.93
C PRO A 140 -23.01 21.06 3.56
N LEU A 141 -22.27 21.60 4.53
CA LEU A 141 -21.27 22.64 4.34
C LEU A 141 -19.83 22.10 4.34
N TYR A 142 -19.66 20.78 4.49
CA TYR A 142 -18.35 20.18 4.53
C TYR A 142 -17.62 20.29 3.19
N ASP A 143 -16.32 20.63 3.25
CA ASP A 143 -15.46 20.65 2.07
C ASP A 143 -14.85 19.27 1.84
N PHE A 144 -15.36 18.55 0.83
CA PHE A 144 -14.90 17.21 0.49
C PHE A 144 -13.58 17.17 -0.31
N THR A 145 -12.90 18.31 -0.52
CA THR A 145 -11.64 18.38 -1.30
C THR A 145 -10.59 17.41 -0.78
N SER A 146 -10.43 17.32 0.54
CA SER A 146 -9.46 16.43 1.18
C SER A 146 -9.72 14.95 0.85
N ILE A 147 -11.00 14.54 0.81
CA ILE A 147 -11.40 13.18 0.42
C ILE A 147 -11.06 12.90 -1.05
N ILE A 148 -11.38 13.84 -1.94
CA ILE A 148 -11.04 13.73 -3.38
C ILE A 148 -9.53 13.62 -3.58
N VAL A 149 -8.72 14.39 -2.83
CA VAL A 149 -7.26 14.33 -2.90
C VAL A 149 -6.73 12.97 -2.46
N LYS A 150 -7.24 12.40 -1.36
CA LYS A 150 -6.84 11.06 -0.90
C LYS A 150 -7.17 9.99 -1.94
N TYR A 151 -8.39 10.01 -2.47
CA TYR A 151 -8.79 9.12 -3.56
C TYR A 151 -7.92 9.29 -4.81
N SER A 152 -7.56 10.52 -5.14
CA SER A 152 -6.69 10.82 -6.28
C SER A 152 -5.29 10.26 -6.11
N LYS A 153 -4.70 10.42 -4.92
CA LYS A 153 -3.38 9.84 -4.61
C LYS A 153 -3.39 8.32 -4.74
N THR A 154 -4.44 7.66 -4.25
CA THR A 154 -4.60 6.21 -4.41
C THR A 154 -4.56 5.81 -5.89
N ILE A 155 -5.37 6.44 -6.73
CA ILE A 155 -5.40 6.14 -8.17
C ILE A 155 -4.05 6.42 -8.83
N GLU A 156 -3.41 7.53 -8.50
CA GLU A 156 -2.09 7.86 -9.04
C GLU A 156 -1.01 6.85 -8.63
N TYR A 157 -1.03 6.33 -7.40
CA TYR A 157 -0.06 5.31 -6.96
C TYR A 157 -0.30 3.97 -7.65
N GLU A 158 -1.53 3.48 -7.66
CA GLU A 158 -1.84 2.16 -8.23
C GLU A 158 -1.64 2.12 -9.74
N ILE A 159 -2.00 3.20 -10.46
CA ILE A 159 -1.78 3.29 -11.91
C ILE A 159 -0.31 3.38 -12.25
N TYR A 160 0.46 4.14 -11.48
CA TYR A 160 1.91 4.19 -11.68
C TYR A 160 2.52 2.81 -11.47
N ASP A 161 2.16 2.08 -10.41
CA ASP A 161 2.74 0.77 -10.14
C ASP A 161 2.30 -0.28 -11.18
N PHE A 162 1.05 -0.20 -11.67
CA PHE A 162 0.57 -0.98 -12.80
C PHE A 162 1.39 -0.73 -14.07
N ALA A 163 1.54 0.53 -14.48
CA ALA A 163 2.31 0.90 -15.66
C ALA A 163 3.78 0.50 -15.51
N LYS A 164 4.38 0.75 -14.35
CA LYS A 164 5.75 0.34 -14.01
C LYS A 164 5.94 -1.16 -14.19
N LYS A 165 5.00 -1.98 -13.71
CA LYS A 165 5.06 -3.45 -13.85
C LYS A 165 4.98 -3.88 -15.31
N ILE A 166 4.03 -3.33 -16.08
CA ILE A 166 3.88 -3.61 -17.52
C ILE A 166 5.16 -3.24 -18.26
N PHE A 167 5.63 -2.01 -18.10
CA PHE A 167 6.80 -1.51 -18.81
C PHE A 167 8.07 -2.29 -18.44
N THR A 168 8.24 -2.66 -17.18
CA THR A 168 9.35 -3.53 -16.77
C THR A 168 9.31 -4.88 -17.48
N LYS A 169 8.12 -5.48 -17.65
CA LYS A 169 7.96 -6.75 -18.38
C LYS A 169 8.28 -6.57 -19.87
N LEU A 170 7.75 -5.53 -20.50
CA LEU A 170 7.94 -5.27 -21.92
C LEU A 170 9.40 -4.94 -22.26
N ILE A 171 10.08 -4.11 -21.48
CA ILE A 171 11.49 -3.74 -21.68
C ILE A 171 12.41 -4.95 -21.53
N LYS A 172 12.12 -5.86 -20.57
CA LYS A 172 12.87 -7.11 -20.42
C LYS A 172 12.77 -8.01 -21.66
N GLN A 173 11.63 -7.97 -22.37
CA GLN A 173 11.41 -8.74 -23.59
C GLN A 173 11.93 -8.01 -24.83
N ASN A 174 11.90 -6.68 -24.83
CA ASN A 174 12.20 -5.81 -25.97
C ASN A 174 13.03 -4.61 -25.50
N SER A 175 14.35 -4.74 -25.52
CA SER A 175 15.27 -3.73 -24.98
C SER A 175 15.21 -2.37 -25.68
N HIS A 176 14.79 -2.33 -26.96
CA HIS A 176 14.62 -1.10 -27.73
C HIS A 176 13.57 -0.14 -27.12
N LEU A 177 12.60 -0.66 -26.35
CA LEU A 177 11.61 0.20 -25.68
C LEU A 177 12.25 1.14 -24.66
N SER A 178 13.46 0.83 -24.18
CA SER A 178 14.19 1.68 -23.24
C SER A 178 14.62 3.02 -23.82
N SER A 179 14.68 3.14 -25.16
CA SER A 179 15.00 4.39 -25.87
C SER A 179 13.78 5.19 -26.31
N ILE A 180 12.55 4.72 -26.05
CA ILE A 180 11.35 5.52 -26.31
C ILE A 180 11.45 6.81 -25.50
N SER A 181 11.44 7.94 -26.21
CA SER A 181 11.32 9.26 -25.61
C SER A 181 9.85 9.65 -25.44
N TYR A 182 9.57 10.44 -24.42
CA TYR A 182 8.27 11.04 -24.19
C TYR A 182 8.43 12.45 -23.66
N SER A 183 7.54 13.34 -24.07
CA SER A 183 7.56 14.74 -23.65
C SER A 183 6.63 14.96 -22.46
N ILE A 184 7.13 15.61 -21.40
CA ILE A 184 6.29 16.22 -20.36
C ILE A 184 6.54 17.72 -20.40
N GLN A 185 5.49 18.50 -20.70
CA GLN A 185 5.55 19.98 -20.70
C GLN A 185 6.70 20.54 -21.57
N GLY A 186 6.98 19.91 -22.72
CA GLY A 186 8.03 20.36 -23.64
C GLY A 186 9.45 19.90 -23.30
N LYS A 187 9.65 19.17 -22.19
CA LYS A 187 10.91 18.49 -21.88
C LYS A 187 10.84 17.04 -22.32
N GLU A 188 11.84 16.59 -23.07
CA GLU A 188 11.97 15.19 -23.44
C GLU A 188 12.57 14.37 -22.30
N PHE A 189 11.91 13.26 -22.01
CA PHE A 189 12.35 12.23 -21.09
C PHE A 189 12.50 10.91 -21.83
N ASN A 190 13.31 10.01 -21.29
CA ASN A 190 13.39 8.64 -21.76
C ASN A 190 12.73 7.66 -20.80
N PHE A 191 12.50 6.44 -21.26
CA PHE A 191 11.89 5.40 -20.44
C PHE A 191 12.68 5.04 -19.16
N LYS A 192 13.99 5.29 -19.10
CA LYS A 192 14.76 5.11 -17.85
C LYS A 192 14.32 6.11 -16.78
N GLN A 193 14.05 7.35 -17.17
CA GLN A 193 13.60 8.41 -16.26
C GLN A 193 12.18 8.16 -15.73
N PHE A 194 11.33 7.40 -16.44
CA PHE A 194 10.02 6.97 -15.95
C PHE A 194 10.11 6.27 -14.58
N PHE A 195 11.15 5.46 -14.37
CA PHE A 195 11.33 4.68 -13.15
C PHE A 195 11.95 5.47 -11.99
N ILE A 196 12.57 6.62 -12.31
CA ILE A 196 13.20 7.52 -11.34
C ILE A 196 12.18 8.57 -10.90
N ASN A 197 11.48 9.18 -11.85
CA ASN A 197 10.53 10.26 -11.61
C ASN A 197 9.13 9.80 -12.03
N LYS A 198 8.24 9.63 -11.05
CA LYS A 198 6.83 9.29 -11.29
C LYS A 198 6.18 10.35 -12.19
N PRO A 199 5.78 10.04 -13.44
CA PRO A 199 5.14 11.00 -14.31
C PRO A 199 3.67 11.20 -13.94
N ASN A 200 3.05 12.27 -14.45
CA ASN A 200 1.65 12.54 -14.22
C ASN A 200 0.73 11.51 -14.92
N LEU A 201 -0.52 11.41 -14.46
CA LEU A 201 -1.50 10.44 -14.97
C LEU A 201 -1.72 10.55 -16.49
N GLY A 202 -1.75 11.78 -17.03
CA GLY A 202 -1.90 12.01 -18.47
C GLY A 202 -0.76 11.42 -19.29
N THR A 203 0.47 11.55 -18.80
CA THR A 203 1.67 10.98 -19.42
C THR A 203 1.62 9.45 -19.40
N ILE A 204 1.20 8.85 -18.28
CA ILE A 204 1.03 7.39 -18.19
C ILE A 204 0.00 6.90 -19.22
N LYS A 205 -1.15 7.59 -19.34
CA LYS A 205 -2.17 7.27 -20.36
C LYS A 205 -1.61 7.36 -21.78
N PHE A 206 -0.85 8.42 -22.07
CA PHE A 206 -0.21 8.61 -23.37
C PHE A 206 0.77 7.48 -23.69
N LEU A 207 1.66 7.16 -22.76
CA LEU A 207 2.63 6.07 -22.91
C LEU A 207 1.95 4.72 -23.12
N LEU A 208 0.90 4.41 -22.34
CA LEU A 208 0.16 3.17 -22.51
C LEU A 208 -0.52 3.07 -23.89
N LYS A 209 -0.81 4.19 -24.57
CA LYS A 209 -1.38 4.23 -25.93
C LYS A 209 -0.32 4.24 -27.04
N ASN A 210 0.97 4.33 -26.71
CA ASN A 210 2.04 4.31 -27.71
C ASN A 210 1.95 3.03 -28.56
N ARG A 211 2.14 3.17 -29.87
CA ARG A 211 1.97 2.07 -30.83
C ARG A 211 2.88 0.88 -30.54
N GLU A 212 4.17 1.12 -30.28
CA GLU A 212 5.16 0.07 -30.01
C GLU A 212 4.79 -0.69 -28.73
N ILE A 213 4.32 0.02 -27.69
CA ILE A 213 3.81 -0.59 -26.47
C ILE A 213 2.56 -1.43 -26.77
N GLN A 214 1.59 -0.87 -27.51
CA GLN A 214 0.32 -1.52 -27.85
C GLN A 214 0.46 -2.77 -28.72
N GLU A 215 1.50 -2.87 -29.52
CA GLU A 215 1.80 -4.06 -30.32
C GLU A 215 2.33 -5.22 -29.45
N LEU A 216 2.96 -4.91 -28.32
CA LEU A 216 3.59 -5.90 -27.43
C LEU A 216 2.73 -6.27 -26.22
N LEU A 217 1.61 -5.57 -25.98
CA LEU A 217 0.68 -5.87 -24.91
C LEU A 217 -0.11 -7.16 -25.18
N ASP A 218 -0.30 -7.96 -24.12
CA ASP A 218 -1.20 -9.11 -24.14
C ASP A 218 -2.63 -8.66 -24.51
N ARG A 219 -3.37 -9.45 -25.32
CA ARG A 219 -4.70 -9.07 -25.88
C ARG A 219 -5.67 -8.55 -24.81
N ASP A 220 -5.72 -9.20 -23.66
CA ASP A 220 -6.64 -8.82 -22.58
C ASP A 220 -6.23 -7.51 -21.90
N VAL A 221 -4.92 -7.30 -21.70
CA VAL A 221 -4.38 -6.07 -21.11
C VAL A 221 -4.61 -4.90 -22.07
N LYS A 222 -4.38 -5.12 -23.36
CA LYS A 222 -4.68 -4.17 -24.42
C LYS A 222 -6.16 -3.81 -24.46
N GLY A 223 -7.04 -4.80 -24.39
CA GLY A 223 -8.50 -4.60 -24.31
C GLY A 223 -8.90 -3.76 -23.09
N PHE A 224 -8.41 -4.13 -21.91
CA PHE A 224 -8.65 -3.37 -20.69
C PHE A 224 -8.20 -1.91 -20.80
N ILE A 225 -6.97 -1.66 -21.27
CA ILE A 225 -6.42 -0.31 -21.43
C ILE A 225 -7.29 0.52 -22.37
N ASN A 226 -7.66 -0.04 -23.53
CA ASN A 226 -8.31 0.73 -24.58
C ASN A 226 -9.80 0.98 -24.33
N TYR A 227 -10.51 0.06 -23.66
CA TYR A 227 -11.97 0.15 -23.52
C TYR A 227 -12.45 0.55 -22.12
N GLU A 228 -11.75 0.15 -21.06
CA GLU A 228 -12.20 0.34 -19.68
C GLU A 228 -11.35 1.40 -18.98
N PHE A 229 -10.05 1.16 -18.87
CA PHE A 229 -9.11 2.00 -18.13
C PHE A 229 -9.15 3.48 -18.54
N ASN A 230 -9.07 3.76 -19.85
CA ASN A 230 -9.03 5.15 -20.33
C ASN A 230 -10.35 5.88 -20.04
N LYS A 231 -11.48 5.24 -20.32
CA LYS A 231 -12.81 5.80 -20.08
C LYS A 231 -12.99 6.15 -18.61
N THR A 232 -12.69 5.20 -17.72
CA THR A 232 -12.80 5.38 -16.28
C THR A 232 -11.88 6.50 -15.78
N LEU A 233 -10.69 6.65 -16.37
CA LEU A 233 -9.80 7.75 -16.01
C LEU A 233 -10.23 9.11 -16.52
N ASP A 234 -10.85 9.19 -17.70
CA ASP A 234 -11.40 10.45 -18.21
C ASP A 234 -12.53 10.95 -17.29
N GLU A 235 -13.41 10.04 -16.84
CA GLU A 235 -14.46 10.35 -15.86
C GLU A 235 -13.87 10.83 -14.52
N PHE A 236 -12.87 10.12 -14.00
CA PHE A 236 -12.17 10.51 -12.78
C PHE A 236 -11.48 11.88 -12.90
N GLN A 237 -10.76 12.14 -14.00
CA GLN A 237 -10.06 13.41 -14.25
C GLN A 237 -11.04 14.58 -14.33
N THR A 238 -12.23 14.37 -14.90
CA THR A 238 -13.26 15.40 -15.00
C THR A 238 -13.72 15.87 -13.63
N ILE A 239 -13.99 14.92 -12.72
CA ILE A 239 -14.45 15.24 -11.35
C ILE A 239 -13.31 15.86 -10.53
N ARG A 240 -12.10 15.32 -10.62
CA ARG A 240 -10.92 15.87 -9.93
C ARG A 240 -10.63 17.31 -10.38
N ASN A 241 -10.59 17.57 -11.68
CA ASN A 241 -10.25 18.91 -12.19
C ASN A 241 -11.29 19.94 -11.77
N HIS A 242 -12.57 19.55 -11.72
CA HIS A 242 -13.62 20.41 -11.20
C HIS A 242 -13.40 20.74 -9.72
N ALA A 243 -13.06 19.73 -8.90
CA ALA A 243 -12.79 19.91 -7.48
C ALA A 243 -11.55 20.78 -7.19
N VAL A 244 -10.53 20.75 -8.06
CA VAL A 244 -9.27 21.49 -7.86
C VAL A 244 -9.33 22.94 -8.39
N HIS A 245 -10.13 23.22 -9.42
CA HIS A 245 -10.09 24.50 -10.12
C HIS A 245 -11.37 25.33 -10.06
N ALA A 246 -12.54 24.76 -9.72
CA ALA A 246 -13.83 25.43 -9.98
C ALA A 246 -14.70 25.73 -8.73
N LYS A 247 -14.69 24.89 -7.68
CA LYS A 247 -15.41 25.05 -6.38
C LYS A 247 -15.11 23.83 -5.49
N SER A 248 -15.35 23.93 -4.17
CA SER A 248 -15.31 22.76 -3.27
C SER A 248 -16.22 21.65 -3.81
N PRO A 249 -15.75 20.39 -3.88
CA PRO A 249 -16.49 19.29 -4.47
C PRO A 249 -17.74 18.95 -3.65
N THR A 250 -18.82 18.61 -4.34
CA THR A 250 -20.07 18.22 -3.69
C THR A 250 -19.98 16.79 -3.14
N LEU A 251 -20.88 16.45 -2.22
CA LEU A 251 -21.04 15.07 -1.74
C LEU A 251 -21.31 14.10 -2.91
N GLU A 252 -22.16 14.48 -3.86
CA GLU A 252 -22.47 13.67 -5.05
C GLU A 252 -21.22 13.38 -5.89
N GLN A 253 -20.39 14.39 -6.15
CA GLN A 253 -19.12 14.23 -6.87
C GLN A 253 -18.17 13.29 -6.12
N THR A 254 -18.13 13.41 -4.80
CA THR A 254 -17.31 12.57 -3.92
C THR A 254 -17.76 11.12 -3.93
N LEU A 255 -19.07 10.88 -3.83
CA LEU A 255 -19.67 9.54 -3.92
C LEU A 255 -19.44 8.93 -5.30
N LYS A 256 -19.49 9.72 -6.38
CA LYS A 256 -19.21 9.24 -7.74
C LYS A 256 -17.76 8.76 -7.89
N ILE A 257 -16.78 9.50 -7.37
CA ILE A 257 -15.37 9.04 -7.35
C ILE A 257 -15.22 7.79 -6.49
N ARG A 258 -15.80 7.79 -5.28
CA ARG A 258 -15.78 6.64 -4.38
C ARG A 258 -16.31 5.38 -5.07
N ASN A 259 -17.46 5.48 -5.74
CA ASN A 259 -18.10 4.35 -6.41
C ASN A 259 -17.24 3.81 -7.56
N LEU A 260 -16.62 4.70 -8.33
CA LEU A 260 -15.69 4.35 -9.41
C LEU A 260 -14.44 3.63 -8.88
N ILE A 261 -13.86 4.11 -7.77
CA ILE A 261 -12.65 3.57 -7.18
C ILE A 261 -12.91 2.22 -6.50
N LEU A 262 -13.93 2.17 -5.64
CA LEU A 262 -14.24 1.00 -4.81
C LEU A 262 -15.10 -0.05 -5.54
N GLY A 263 -15.72 0.32 -6.67
CA GLY A 263 -16.63 -0.56 -7.40
C GLY A 263 -17.96 -0.75 -6.68
N ILE A 264 -18.55 0.35 -6.24
CA ILE A 264 -19.89 0.36 -5.66
C ILE A 264 -20.83 0.64 -6.82
N GLU A 265 -21.78 -0.27 -7.06
CA GLU A 265 -22.71 -0.28 -8.21
C GLU A 265 -22.05 -0.51 -9.59
N ASN A 266 -20.73 -0.47 -9.67
CA ASN A 266 -19.94 -0.65 -10.90
C ASN A 266 -18.70 -1.51 -10.66
N THR A 267 -17.99 -1.87 -11.72
CA THR A 267 -16.69 -2.53 -11.61
C THR A 267 -15.63 -1.60 -11.00
N SER A 268 -14.91 -2.04 -9.97
CA SER A 268 -13.83 -1.26 -9.33
C SER A 268 -12.63 -1.12 -10.25
N ILE A 269 -12.25 0.11 -10.59
CA ILE A 269 -11.01 0.34 -11.36
C ILE A 269 -9.79 -0.19 -10.61
N LEU A 270 -9.75 -0.07 -9.28
CA LEU A 270 -8.62 -0.55 -8.48
C LEU A 270 -8.47 -2.06 -8.57
N LYS A 271 -9.55 -2.82 -8.39
CA LYS A 271 -9.49 -4.28 -8.53
C LYS A 271 -9.02 -4.67 -9.92
N ARG A 272 -9.56 -4.03 -10.96
CA ARG A 272 -9.20 -4.33 -12.36
C ARG A 272 -7.73 -4.02 -12.64
N VAL A 273 -7.23 -2.89 -12.17
CA VAL A 273 -5.81 -2.53 -12.26
C VAL A 273 -4.95 -3.60 -11.58
N LEU A 274 -5.32 -4.05 -10.38
CA LEU A 274 -4.59 -5.11 -9.67
C LEU A 274 -4.68 -6.48 -10.39
N GLU A 275 -5.84 -6.86 -10.89
CA GLU A 275 -6.05 -8.09 -11.68
C GLU A 275 -5.09 -8.14 -12.87
N TYR A 276 -5.05 -7.08 -13.68
CA TYR A 276 -4.18 -7.04 -14.87
C TYR A 276 -2.70 -6.81 -14.54
N LYS A 277 -2.38 -6.17 -13.41
CA LYS A 277 -1.00 -6.01 -12.93
C LYS A 277 -0.34 -7.35 -12.63
N PHE A 278 -1.09 -8.28 -12.06
CA PHE A 278 -0.58 -9.58 -11.60
C PHE A 278 -1.01 -10.76 -12.49
N LYS A 279 -1.68 -10.50 -13.62
CA LYS A 279 -2.00 -11.53 -14.60
C LYS A 279 -0.69 -12.10 -15.18
N GLN A 280 -0.30 -13.28 -14.69
CA GLN A 280 0.78 -14.06 -15.29
C GLN A 280 0.24 -14.70 -16.59
N LYS A 281 1.07 -14.81 -17.62
CA LYS A 281 0.73 -15.65 -18.77
C LYS A 281 0.54 -17.07 -18.20
N GLY A 282 -0.67 -17.61 -18.34
CA GLY A 282 -0.88 -19.06 -18.30
C GLY A 282 -0.22 -19.70 -19.51
#